data_AF-A0A0A1ZLG9-F1
#
_entry.id   AF-A0A0A1ZLG9-F1
#
_cell.length_a   1.000
_cell.length_b   1.000
_cell.length_c   1.000
_cell.angle_alpha   90.00
_cell.angle_beta   90.00
_cell.angle_gamma   90.00
#
_symmetry.space_group_name_H-M   'P 1'
#
loop_
_entity.id
_entity.type
_entity.pdbx_description
1 polymer ?
#
loop_
_entity_poly.entity_id
_entity_poly.type
_entity_poly.pdbx_seq_one_letter_code
_entity_poly.pdbx_strand_id
1 'polypeptide(L)'
;MTIPELVMATLMLTAFMGVFVVVSKFTANFMRPINLDGNLDFELAQEIDASTNPMPDILNHHYKINLTIDSIISTLSQPGLSSTFIRNLECTSSPGRDWGIDSISKNAIPDNYSICITHETQLFEDSYENLLNRKNPKDAKPGIYIIYAKPNNGISYNSAPLRRIFCRPKPFC
;
A
#
# COMPACT_ATOMS: atom_id res chain seq x y z
N MET A 1 3.67 59.68 15.62
CA MET A 1 3.96 58.35 16.21
C MET A 1 4.77 58.61 17.46
N THR A 2 4.23 58.23 18.62
CA THR A 2 4.91 58.47 19.90
C THR A 2 5.94 57.36 20.15
N ILE A 3 7.01 57.67 20.88
CA ILE A 3 8.04 56.68 21.27
C ILE A 3 7.44 55.41 21.91
N PRO A 4 6.46 55.47 22.83
CA PRO A 4 5.86 54.25 23.39
C PRO A 4 5.10 53.40 22.36
N GLU A 5 4.43 54.00 21.38
CA GLU A 5 3.76 53.27 20.29
C GLU A 5 4.79 52.53 19.41
N LEU A 6 5.94 53.15 19.14
CA LEU A 6 7.01 52.53 18.37
C LEU A 6 7.61 51.32 19.11
N VAL A 7 7.88 51.46 20.39
CA VAL A 7 8.41 50.35 21.21
C VAL A 7 7.42 49.18 21.25
N MET A 8 6.13 49.46 21.46
CA MET A 8 5.09 48.42 21.49
C MET A 8 4.95 47.71 20.14
N ALA A 9 4.99 48.46 19.03
CA ALA A 9 4.94 47.88 17.69
C ALA A 9 6.15 46.97 17.40
N THR A 10 7.36 47.39 17.79
CA THR A 10 8.56 46.56 17.58
C THR A 10 8.54 45.28 18.41
N LEU A 11 8.07 45.33 19.67
CA LEU A 11 7.93 44.14 20.51
C LEU A 11 6.91 43.14 19.94
N MET A 12 5.76 43.63 19.46
CA MET A 12 4.77 42.77 18.80
C MET A 12 5.32 42.14 17.52
N LEU A 13 6.06 42.89 16.72
CA LEU A 13 6.68 42.39 15.50
C LEU A 13 7.71 41.29 15.80
N THR A 14 8.55 41.47 16.82
CA THR A 14 9.54 40.46 17.22
C THR A 14 8.90 39.19 17.75
N ALA A 15 7.81 39.31 18.54
CA ALA A 15 7.08 38.17 19.05
C ALA A 15 6.43 37.37 17.90
N PHE A 16 5.82 38.07 16.95
CA PHE A 16 5.24 37.46 15.77
C PHE A 16 6.28 36.74 14.90
N MET A 17 7.43 37.38 14.66
CA MET A 17 8.53 36.76 13.90
C MET A 17 9.07 35.50 14.59
N GLY A 18 9.18 35.51 15.92
CA GLY A 18 9.59 34.33 16.68
C GLY A 18 8.62 33.15 16.48
N VAL A 19 7.32 33.40 16.59
CA VAL A 19 6.29 32.37 16.36
C VAL A 19 6.32 31.88 14.91
N PHE A 20 6.43 32.80 13.94
CA PHE A 20 6.49 32.46 12.53
C PHE A 20 7.66 31.53 12.20
N VAL A 21 8.87 31.84 12.67
CA VAL A 21 10.06 31.01 12.42
C VAL A 21 9.89 29.60 13.01
N VAL A 22 9.30 29.47 14.21
CA VAL A 22 9.05 28.16 14.82
C VAL A 22 8.04 27.35 14.01
N VAL A 23 6.92 27.95 13.60
CA VAL A 23 5.90 27.28 12.79
C VAL A 23 6.45 26.90 11.42
N SER A 24 7.12 27.82 10.73
CA SER A 24 7.74 27.55 9.42
C SER A 24 8.77 26.44 9.50
N LYS A 25 9.60 26.38 10.56
CA LYS A 25 10.57 25.30 10.76
C LYS A 25 9.88 23.96 11.03
N PHE A 26 8.81 23.96 11.83
CA PHE A 26 8.01 22.76 12.07
C PHE A 26 7.37 22.25 10.76
N THR A 27 6.72 23.12 9.99
CA THR A 27 6.13 22.78 8.70
C THR A 27 7.19 22.29 7.71
N ALA A 28 8.34 22.96 7.62
CA ALA A 28 9.43 22.54 6.75
C ALA A 28 10.00 21.17 7.13
N ASN A 29 10.17 20.90 8.43
CA ASN A 29 10.61 19.58 8.91
C ASN A 29 9.57 18.50 8.65
N PHE A 30 8.28 18.80 8.79
CA PHE A 30 7.19 17.86 8.49
C PHE A 30 7.13 17.51 7.00
N MET A 31 7.38 18.50 6.14
CA MET A 31 7.40 18.32 4.68
C MET A 31 8.76 17.85 4.15
N ARG A 32 9.78 17.70 5.02
CA ARG A 32 11.12 17.26 4.63
C ARG A 32 11.07 15.78 4.21
N PRO A 33 11.65 15.42 3.05
CA PRO A 33 11.75 14.03 2.64
C PRO A 33 12.65 13.25 3.62
N ILE A 34 12.22 12.03 3.97
CA ILE A 34 12.74 11.23 5.10
C ILE A 34 14.13 10.62 4.81
N ASN A 35 14.71 10.85 3.62
CA ASN A 35 15.95 10.22 3.18
C ASN A 35 17.21 11.13 3.27
N LEU A 36 17.18 12.19 4.08
CA LEU A 36 18.41 12.86 4.47
C LEU A 36 18.96 12.18 5.72
N ASP A 37 19.70 11.08 5.52
CA ASP A 37 20.72 10.67 6.48
C ASP A 37 21.54 11.92 6.86
N GLY A 38 21.68 12.13 8.16
CA GLY A 38 21.95 13.41 8.81
C GLY A 38 23.32 14.07 8.57
N ASN A 39 23.86 13.98 7.36
CA ASN A 39 25.14 14.57 6.97
C ASN A 39 25.13 15.27 5.59
N LEU A 40 23.97 15.45 4.96
CA LEU A 40 23.90 16.19 3.71
C LEU A 40 23.35 17.61 3.92
N ASP A 41 24.23 18.57 3.59
CA ASP A 41 23.95 19.99 3.52
C ASP A 41 22.70 20.28 2.69
N PHE A 42 21.92 21.22 3.19
CA PHE A 42 20.61 21.64 2.66
C PHE A 42 20.64 22.02 1.16
N GLU A 43 21.80 22.40 0.61
CA GLU A 43 21.97 22.74 -0.81
C GLU A 43 22.07 21.53 -1.75
N LEU A 44 22.48 20.35 -1.27
CA LEU A 44 22.63 19.17 -2.16
C LEU A 44 21.31 18.40 -2.39
N ALA A 45 20.30 18.64 -1.55
CA ALA A 45 18.99 17.99 -1.67
C ALA A 45 18.20 18.46 -2.91
N GLN A 46 18.57 19.59 -3.50
CA GLN A 46 17.92 20.15 -4.68
C GLN A 46 18.45 19.59 -6.01
N GLU A 47 19.64 18.94 -5.99
CA GLU A 47 20.30 18.37 -7.17
C GLU A 47 20.20 16.84 -7.28
N ILE A 48 19.59 16.14 -6.32
CA ILE A 48 19.27 14.72 -6.50
C ILE A 48 18.06 14.64 -7.43
N ASP A 49 18.38 14.64 -8.71
CA ASP A 49 17.50 14.43 -9.83
C ASP A 49 16.49 13.31 -9.52
N ALA A 50 15.21 13.68 -9.44
CA ALA A 50 14.08 12.76 -9.22
C ALA A 50 14.01 11.64 -10.28
N SER A 51 14.78 11.76 -11.36
CA SER A 51 15.00 10.75 -12.40
C SER A 51 15.84 9.55 -11.94
N THR A 52 16.81 9.74 -11.05
CA THR A 52 17.86 8.72 -10.81
C THR A 52 17.56 7.82 -9.60
N ASN A 53 16.90 8.37 -8.60
CA ASN A 53 16.36 7.64 -7.45
C ASN A 53 15.05 8.31 -7.05
N PRO A 54 13.94 8.05 -7.75
CA PRO A 54 12.65 8.58 -7.35
C PRO A 54 12.42 8.16 -5.90
N MET A 55 12.14 9.15 -5.06
CA MET A 55 11.81 8.94 -3.65
C MET A 55 10.81 7.77 -3.58
N PRO A 56 11.09 6.73 -2.77
CA PRO A 56 10.16 5.62 -2.67
C PRO A 56 8.87 6.15 -2.08
N ASP A 57 7.88 6.36 -2.94
CA ASP A 57 6.54 6.80 -2.57
C ASP A 57 5.80 5.60 -2.01
N ILE A 58 6.21 5.19 -0.79
CA ILE A 58 5.70 4.01 -0.09
C ILE A 58 4.18 4.08 -0.01
N LEU A 59 3.63 5.27 0.27
CA LEU A 59 2.20 5.47 0.41
C LEU A 59 1.46 5.21 -0.90
N ASN A 60 1.95 5.75 -2.01
CA ASN A 60 1.37 5.51 -3.33
C ASN A 60 1.61 4.08 -3.81
N HIS A 61 2.77 3.49 -3.52
CA HIS A 61 3.01 2.06 -3.76
C HIS A 61 1.98 1.21 -3.02
N HIS A 62 1.75 1.48 -1.73
CA HIS A 62 0.73 0.80 -0.96
C HIS A 62 -0.67 1.02 -1.51
N TYR A 63 -0.99 2.24 -1.93
CA TYR A 63 -2.27 2.56 -2.55
C TYR A 63 -2.50 1.76 -3.85
N LYS A 64 -1.52 1.78 -4.77
CA LYS A 64 -1.57 1.02 -6.02
C LYS A 64 -1.68 -0.49 -5.79
N ILE A 65 -0.89 -1.03 -4.87
CA ILE A 65 -0.94 -2.45 -4.51
C ILE A 65 -2.32 -2.79 -3.93
N ASN A 66 -2.88 -1.97 -3.05
CA ASN A 66 -4.19 -2.19 -2.47
C ASN A 66 -5.31 -2.20 -3.52
N LEU A 67 -5.31 -1.23 -4.45
CA LEU A 67 -6.26 -1.22 -5.57
C LEU A 67 -6.14 -2.46 -6.45
N THR A 68 -4.89 -2.88 -6.71
CA THR A 68 -4.62 -4.08 -7.51
C THR A 68 -5.12 -5.33 -6.81
N ILE A 69 -4.84 -5.47 -5.50
CA ILE A 69 -5.35 -6.56 -4.68
C ILE A 69 -6.88 -6.59 -4.69
N ASP A 70 -7.55 -5.44 -4.61
CA ASP A 70 -9.02 -5.38 -4.65
C ASP A 70 -9.57 -5.86 -6.00
N SER A 71 -8.93 -5.46 -7.10
CA SER A 71 -9.26 -5.96 -8.44
C SER A 71 -9.07 -7.48 -8.52
N ILE A 72 -7.94 -8.00 -8.05
CA ILE A 72 -7.66 -9.45 -8.01
C ILE A 72 -8.72 -10.18 -7.19
N ILE A 73 -9.03 -9.72 -5.98
CA ILE A 73 -10.03 -10.34 -5.11
C ILE A 73 -11.40 -10.34 -5.79
N SER A 74 -11.77 -9.25 -6.48
CA SER A 74 -13.04 -9.16 -7.19
C SER A 74 -13.17 -10.20 -8.32
N THR A 75 -12.06 -10.53 -8.99
CA THR A 75 -12.02 -11.57 -10.03
C THR A 75 -11.97 -12.97 -9.42
N LEU A 76 -11.07 -13.21 -8.46
CA LEU A 76 -10.87 -14.53 -7.87
C LEU A 76 -12.03 -14.99 -6.99
N SER A 77 -12.78 -14.07 -6.38
CA SER A 77 -13.94 -14.41 -5.52
C SER A 77 -15.17 -14.90 -6.31
N GLN A 78 -15.11 -14.90 -7.64
CA GLN A 78 -16.19 -15.37 -8.50
C GLN A 78 -16.32 -16.91 -8.47
N PRO A 79 -17.55 -17.45 -8.55
CA PRO A 79 -17.82 -18.88 -8.48
C PRO A 79 -17.40 -19.66 -9.74
N GLY A 80 -17.09 -18.98 -10.85
CA GLY A 80 -16.71 -19.61 -12.13
C GLY A 80 -15.26 -20.09 -12.23
N LEU A 81 -14.42 -19.80 -11.24
CA LEU A 81 -13.03 -20.26 -11.20
C LEU A 81 -12.93 -21.60 -10.43
N SER A 82 -11.93 -22.43 -10.71
CA SER A 82 -11.69 -23.62 -9.89
C SER A 82 -10.82 -23.28 -8.68
N SER A 83 -11.04 -23.96 -7.55
CA SER A 83 -10.16 -23.83 -6.38
C SER A 83 -8.74 -24.37 -6.66
N THR A 84 -8.62 -25.32 -7.60
CA THR A 84 -7.34 -25.84 -8.09
C THR A 84 -6.54 -24.81 -8.86
N PHE A 85 -7.20 -23.92 -9.62
CA PHE A 85 -6.53 -22.83 -10.33
C PHE A 85 -5.81 -21.91 -9.35
N ILE A 86 -6.50 -21.47 -8.29
CA ILE A 86 -5.91 -20.58 -7.27
C ILE A 86 -4.73 -21.24 -6.54
N ARG A 87 -4.79 -22.56 -6.33
CA ARG A 87 -3.71 -23.34 -5.71
C ARG A 87 -2.44 -23.44 -6.55
N ASN A 88 -2.56 -23.29 -7.86
CA ASN A 88 -1.45 -23.39 -8.80
C ASN A 88 -0.87 -22.02 -9.20
N LEU A 89 -1.37 -20.92 -8.63
CA LEU A 89 -0.89 -19.58 -8.95
C LEU A 89 0.46 -19.32 -8.28
N GLU A 90 1.49 -19.11 -9.08
CA GLU A 90 2.79 -18.68 -8.58
C GLU A 90 2.81 -17.18 -8.25
N CYS A 91 3.74 -16.80 -7.37
CA CYS A 91 4.01 -15.41 -7.06
C CYS A 91 4.50 -14.66 -8.30
N THR A 92 3.97 -13.47 -8.55
CA THR A 92 4.32 -12.67 -9.73
C THR A 92 4.31 -11.17 -9.43
N SER A 93 5.16 -10.41 -10.13
CA SER A 93 5.09 -8.94 -10.18
C SER A 93 4.06 -8.42 -11.19
N SER A 94 3.51 -9.29 -12.06
CA SER A 94 2.61 -8.93 -13.17
C SER A 94 1.40 -9.88 -13.27
N PRO A 95 0.48 -9.88 -12.29
CA PRO A 95 -0.66 -10.79 -12.24
C PRO A 95 -1.65 -10.60 -13.40
N GLY A 96 -1.72 -9.41 -14.00
CA GLY A 96 -2.56 -9.20 -15.18
C GLY A 96 -2.15 -10.11 -16.35
N ARG A 97 -0.83 -10.29 -16.56
CA ARG A 97 -0.30 -11.17 -17.60
C ARG A 97 -0.24 -12.62 -17.16
N ASP A 98 0.31 -12.87 -15.97
CA ASP A 98 0.67 -14.23 -15.56
C ASP A 98 -0.54 -15.01 -15.02
N TRP A 99 -1.52 -14.31 -14.42
CA TRP A 99 -2.76 -14.92 -13.94
C TRP A 99 -3.94 -14.69 -14.90
N GLY A 100 -3.73 -13.95 -16.00
CA GLY A 100 -4.76 -13.68 -17.02
C GLY A 100 -5.89 -12.77 -16.54
N ILE A 101 -5.58 -11.78 -15.68
CA ILE A 101 -6.57 -10.84 -15.14
C ILE A 101 -6.52 -9.53 -15.92
N ASP A 102 -7.38 -9.40 -16.95
CA ASP A 102 -7.41 -8.24 -17.86
C ASP A 102 -7.76 -6.90 -17.18
N SER A 103 -8.31 -6.92 -15.97
CA SER A 103 -8.68 -5.71 -15.21
C SER A 103 -7.49 -4.99 -14.56
N ILE A 104 -6.26 -5.52 -14.69
CA ILE A 104 -5.05 -4.99 -14.04
C ILE A 104 -4.12 -4.40 -15.10
N SER A 105 -3.70 -3.14 -14.90
CA SER A 105 -2.74 -2.50 -15.79
C SER A 105 -1.33 -3.08 -15.60
N LYS A 106 -0.50 -3.02 -16.66
CA LYS A 106 0.88 -3.57 -16.64
C LYS A 106 1.78 -2.96 -15.57
N ASN A 107 1.50 -1.73 -15.12
CA ASN A 107 2.28 -0.99 -14.13
C ASN A 107 1.52 -0.82 -12.80
N ALA A 108 0.54 -1.68 -12.53
CA ALA A 108 -0.29 -1.59 -11.33
C ALA A 108 0.48 -1.94 -10.05
N ILE A 109 1.53 -2.77 -10.17
CA ILE A 109 2.40 -3.18 -9.06
C ILE A 109 3.78 -2.58 -9.30
N PRO A 110 4.38 -1.94 -8.28
CA PRO A 110 5.76 -1.48 -8.36
C PRO A 110 6.75 -2.65 -8.51
N ASP A 111 7.81 -2.48 -9.30
CA ASP A 111 8.77 -3.54 -9.66
C ASP A 111 9.47 -4.20 -8.45
N ASN A 112 9.51 -3.52 -7.31
CA ASN A 112 10.09 -4.03 -6.07
C ASN A 112 9.16 -4.95 -5.26
N TYR A 113 7.95 -5.25 -5.74
CA TYR A 113 7.00 -6.16 -5.11
C TYR A 113 6.61 -7.32 -6.02
N SER A 114 6.33 -8.46 -5.39
CA SER A 114 5.62 -9.58 -6.00
C SER A 114 4.36 -9.89 -5.21
N ILE A 115 3.25 -10.15 -5.89
CA ILE A 115 2.00 -10.59 -5.27
C ILE A 115 1.95 -12.10 -5.26
N CYS A 116 1.53 -12.64 -4.12
CA CYS A 116 1.41 -14.05 -3.84
C CYS A 116 0.06 -14.34 -3.17
N ILE A 117 -0.42 -15.57 -3.32
CA ILE A 117 -1.59 -16.07 -2.60
C ILE A 117 -1.15 -17.28 -1.76
N THR A 118 -1.54 -17.32 -0.50
CA THR A 118 -1.28 -18.48 0.36
C THR A 118 -2.20 -19.63 -0.03
N HIS A 119 -1.61 -20.80 -0.30
CA HIS A 119 -2.33 -22.02 -0.67
C HIS A 119 -2.63 -22.95 0.52
N GLU A 120 -2.01 -22.68 1.68
CA GLU A 120 -1.95 -23.57 2.85
C GLU A 120 -2.83 -23.12 4.01
N THR A 121 -4.04 -22.63 3.76
CA THR A 121 -5.01 -22.55 4.85
C THR A 121 -5.51 -23.97 5.15
N GLN A 122 -5.55 -24.37 6.42
CA GLN A 122 -6.15 -25.64 6.88
C GLN A 122 -7.67 -25.73 6.59
N LEU A 123 -8.21 -24.72 5.92
CA LEU A 123 -9.61 -24.55 5.57
C LEU A 123 -9.77 -24.91 4.09
N PHE A 124 -10.14 -26.16 3.83
CA PHE A 124 -10.46 -26.62 2.49
C PHE A 124 -11.77 -25.97 2.03
N GLU A 125 -11.75 -25.40 0.81
CA GLU A 125 -12.96 -24.94 0.11
C GLU A 125 -13.76 -26.17 -0.31
N ASP A 126 -15.01 -26.28 0.17
CA ASP A 126 -15.95 -27.30 -0.31
C ASP A 126 -16.41 -27.00 -1.74
N SER A 127 -16.85 -28.05 -2.46
CA SER A 127 -17.34 -27.87 -3.83
C SER A 127 -18.52 -26.89 -3.88
N TYR A 128 -18.66 -26.20 -5.01
CA TYR A 128 -19.76 -25.25 -5.22
C TYR A 128 -21.15 -25.89 -5.04
N GLU A 129 -21.31 -27.15 -5.46
CA GLU A 129 -22.55 -27.91 -5.26
C GLU A 129 -22.85 -28.17 -3.78
N ASN A 130 -21.84 -28.48 -2.98
CA ASN A 130 -21.99 -28.66 -1.53
C ASN A 130 -22.33 -27.34 -0.85
N LEU A 131 -21.74 -26.22 -1.32
CA LEU A 131 -22.06 -24.88 -0.82
C LEU A 131 -23.49 -24.45 -1.14
N LEU A 132 -24.00 -24.76 -2.33
CA LEU A 132 -25.39 -24.50 -2.73
C LEU A 132 -26.40 -25.34 -1.96
N ASN A 133 -26.11 -26.62 -1.76
CA ASN A 133 -27.02 -27.57 -1.12
C ASN A 133 -26.94 -27.54 0.42
N ARG A 134 -26.15 -26.63 0.99
CA ARG A 134 -25.96 -26.55 2.45
C ARG A 134 -27.28 -26.19 3.13
N LYS A 135 -27.70 -27.04 4.08
CA LYS A 135 -28.85 -26.75 4.96
C LYS A 135 -28.40 -25.95 6.18
N ASN A 136 -27.22 -26.25 6.73
CA ASN A 136 -26.58 -25.43 7.75
C ASN A 136 -25.22 -24.88 7.28
N PRO A 137 -24.79 -23.70 7.77
CA PRO A 137 -23.48 -23.11 7.45
C PRO A 137 -22.27 -23.95 7.92
N LYS A 138 -22.49 -24.92 8.81
CA LYS A 138 -21.46 -25.83 9.31
C LYS A 138 -21.20 -27.02 8.38
N ASP A 139 -22.11 -27.29 7.45
CA ASP A 139 -22.09 -28.48 6.60
C ASP A 139 -21.20 -28.28 5.36
N ALA A 140 -21.02 -27.03 4.92
CA ALA A 140 -20.13 -26.67 3.83
C ALA A 140 -19.46 -25.31 4.09
N LYS A 141 -18.14 -25.25 3.91
CA LYS A 141 -17.30 -24.10 4.24
C LYS A 141 -16.74 -23.44 2.98
N PRO A 142 -16.87 -22.11 2.85
CA PRO A 142 -16.17 -21.38 1.80
C PRO A 142 -14.66 -21.37 2.07
N GLY A 143 -13.88 -21.22 1.00
CA GLY A 143 -12.43 -21.07 1.07
C GLY A 143 -12.04 -19.71 1.62
N ILE A 144 -11.06 -19.70 2.52
CA ILE A 144 -10.42 -18.47 3.03
C ILE A 144 -8.99 -18.43 2.50
N TYR A 145 -8.68 -17.35 1.79
CA TYR A 145 -7.41 -17.14 1.11
C TYR A 145 -6.74 -15.87 1.63
N ILE A 146 -5.41 -15.87 1.64
CA ILE A 146 -4.60 -14.70 2.01
C ILE A 146 -3.82 -14.29 0.78
N ILE A 147 -4.04 -13.06 0.32
CA ILE A 147 -3.24 -12.43 -0.72
C ILE A 147 -2.27 -11.45 -0.07
N TYR A 148 -1.02 -11.49 -0.48
CA TYR A 148 0.01 -10.63 0.09
C TYR A 148 0.98 -10.12 -0.97
N ALA A 149 1.45 -8.89 -0.79
CA ALA A 149 2.54 -8.31 -1.56
C ALA A 149 3.83 -8.44 -0.75
N LYS A 150 4.78 -9.16 -1.32
CA LYS A 150 6.10 -9.43 -0.75
C LYS A 150 7.12 -8.51 -1.44
N PRO A 151 7.89 -7.71 -0.68
CA PRO A 151 9.06 -7.03 -1.22
C PRO A 151 10.11 -8.02 -1.78
N ASN A 152 10.61 -7.77 -2.98
CA ASN A 152 11.60 -8.63 -3.64
C ASN A 152 12.97 -8.57 -2.92
N ASN A 153 13.35 -7.39 -2.44
CA ASN A 153 14.64 -7.13 -1.79
C ASN A 153 14.57 -7.21 -0.24
N GLY A 154 13.50 -7.81 0.30
CA GLY A 154 13.29 -7.89 1.75
C GLY A 154 12.58 -6.68 2.36
N ILE A 155 12.34 -6.77 3.67
CA ILE A 155 11.60 -5.76 4.43
C ILE A 155 12.57 -4.61 4.76
N SER A 156 12.23 -3.41 4.33
CA SER A 156 12.99 -2.20 4.63
C SER A 156 12.05 -1.05 4.99
N TYR A 157 12.60 0.08 5.44
CA TYR A 157 11.82 1.30 5.65
C TYR A 157 11.00 1.70 4.40
N ASN A 158 11.54 1.42 3.21
CA ASN A 158 10.96 1.76 1.92
C ASN A 158 10.12 0.64 1.29
N SER A 159 10.06 -0.53 1.93
CA SER A 159 9.39 -1.71 1.40
C SER A 159 8.75 -2.55 2.51
N ALA A 160 7.49 -2.24 2.81
CA ALA A 160 6.72 -2.95 3.83
C ALA A 160 5.77 -3.98 3.17
N PRO A 161 5.65 -5.20 3.72
CA PRO A 161 4.73 -6.19 3.19
C PRO A 161 3.28 -5.78 3.44
N LEU A 162 2.41 -6.10 2.48
CA LEU A 162 0.96 -5.89 2.57
C LEU A 162 0.25 -7.22 2.52
N ARG A 163 -0.85 -7.37 3.27
CA ARG A 163 -1.67 -8.60 3.25
C ARG A 163 -3.15 -8.27 3.34
N ARG A 164 -3.97 -9.04 2.65
CA ARG A 164 -5.44 -9.05 2.77
C ARG A 164 -5.95 -10.48 2.81
N ILE A 165 -7.04 -10.67 3.56
CA ILE A 165 -7.75 -11.94 3.64
C ILE A 165 -9.02 -11.77 2.82
N PHE A 166 -9.35 -12.76 1.99
CA PHE A 166 -10.61 -12.79 1.26
C PHE A 166 -11.23 -14.18 1.31
N CYS A 167 -12.56 -14.20 1.17
CA CYS A 167 -13.35 -15.42 1.18
C CYS A 167 -13.94 -15.67 -0.22
N ARG A 168 -14.12 -16.95 -0.53
CA ARG A 168 -14.59 -17.43 -1.83
C ARG A 168 -15.44 -18.71 -1.69
N PRO A 169 -16.51 -18.87 -2.48
CA PRO A 169 -17.13 -17.88 -3.36
C PRO A 169 -17.91 -16.82 -2.57
N LYS A 170 -17.89 -15.57 -3.04
CA LYS A 170 -18.44 -14.39 -2.33
C LYS A 170 -19.87 -14.55 -1.76
N PRO A 171 -20.83 -15.25 -2.40
CA PRO A 171 -22.17 -15.45 -1.85
C PRO A 171 -22.26 -16.36 -0.61
N PHE A 172 -21.23 -17.16 -0.34
CA PHE A 172 -21.21 -18.13 0.76
C PHE A 172 -20.35 -17.68 1.94
N CYS A 173 -19.63 -16.59 1.74
CA CYS A 173 -19.06 -15.71 2.74
C CYS A 173 -20.20 -14.87 3.36
#